data_AF-X1T8F5-F1
#
_entry.id   AF-X1T8F5-F1
#
_cell.length_a   1.000
_cell.length_b   1.000
_cell.length_c   1.000
_cell.angle_alpha   90.00
_cell.angle_beta   90.00
_cell.angle_gamma   90.00
#
_symmetry.space_group_name_H-M   'P 1'
#
loop_
_entity.id
_entity.type
_entity.pdbx_description
1 polymer ?
#
loop_
_entity_poly.entity_id
_entity_poly.type
_entity_poly.pdbx_seq_one_letter_code
_entity_poly.pdbx_strand_id
1 'polypeptide(L)'
;MSLPRNILQSTGKYFLLIKAATDIKNKAKEIGLDDIRTLVEAGRSITELYLEGISAEKKVQKRREAIALLQFRVTPEMLWEEVIKQMPELAPILEGKDDYLKSEFKKIEAFVKGEQ
;
A
#
# COMPACT_ATOMS: atom_id res chain seq x y z
N MET A 1 -31.36 -7.98 14.34
CA MET A 1 -30.44 -9.13 14.19
C MET A 1 -29.07 -8.56 13.83
N SER A 2 -28.09 -8.61 14.74
CA SER A 2 -26.72 -8.16 14.44
C SER A 2 -25.95 -9.27 13.74
N LEU A 3 -25.25 -8.97 12.65
CA LEU A 3 -24.37 -9.92 11.99
C LEU A 3 -23.31 -10.45 12.98
N PRO A 4 -22.93 -11.74 12.89
CA PRO A 4 -21.86 -12.30 13.71
C PRO A 4 -20.57 -11.48 13.58
N ARG A 5 -19.90 -11.21 14.70
CA ARG A 5 -18.67 -10.39 14.78
C ARG A 5 -17.59 -10.82 13.77
N ASN A 6 -17.49 -12.12 13.50
CA ASN A 6 -16.54 -12.68 12.54
C ASN A 6 -16.83 -12.27 11.08
N ILE A 7 -18.11 -12.19 10.68
CA ILE A 7 -18.49 -11.80 9.30
C ILE A 7 -18.26 -10.29 9.11
N LEU A 8 -18.59 -9.48 10.12
CA LEU A 8 -18.39 -8.03 10.04
C LEU A 8 -16.89 -7.68 9.99
N GLN A 9 -16.06 -8.36 10.77
CA GLN A 9 -14.61 -8.19 10.77
C GLN A 9 -13.96 -8.66 9.46
N SER A 10 -14.38 -9.80 8.91
CA SER A 10 -13.87 -10.26 7.60
C SER A 10 -14.27 -9.29 6.48
N THR A 11 -15.52 -8.85 6.44
CA THR A 11 -16.00 -7.92 5.40
C THR A 11 -15.35 -6.54 5.52
N GLY A 12 -15.17 -6.03 6.75
CA GLY A 12 -14.45 -4.78 7.00
C GLY A 12 -12.98 -4.83 6.57
N LYS A 13 -12.27 -5.93 6.88
CA LYS A 13 -10.90 -6.17 6.41
C LYS A 13 -10.81 -6.12 4.89
N TYR A 14 -11.63 -6.90 4.19
CA TYR A 14 -11.61 -6.97 2.73
C TYR A 14 -11.95 -5.61 2.09
N PHE A 15 -12.95 -4.91 2.62
CA PHE A 15 -13.33 -3.60 2.11
C PHE A 15 -12.19 -2.58 2.23
N LEU A 16 -11.54 -2.50 3.40
CA LEU A 16 -10.43 -1.58 3.62
C LEU A 16 -9.21 -1.93 2.75
N LEU A 17 -8.87 -3.22 2.63
CA LEU A 17 -7.78 -3.70 1.78
C LEU A 17 -8.02 -3.32 0.31
N ILE A 18 -9.22 -3.61 -0.22
CA ILE A 18 -9.58 -3.29 -1.61
C ILE A 18 -9.54 -1.78 -1.85
N LYS A 19 -10.05 -0.98 -0.91
CA LYS A 19 -10.02 0.48 -1.01
C LYS A 19 -8.59 1.00 -1.04
N ALA A 20 -7.74 0.55 -0.11
CA ALA A 20 -6.35 0.98 -0.05
C ALA A 20 -5.57 0.59 -1.32
N ALA A 21 -5.78 -0.63 -1.82
CA ALA A 21 -5.19 -1.07 -3.08
C ALA A 21 -5.71 -0.25 -4.29
N THR A 22 -6.99 0.12 -4.28
CA THR A 22 -7.57 1.00 -5.31
C THR A 22 -6.92 2.38 -5.30
N ASP A 23 -6.71 2.96 -4.12
CA ASP A 23 -6.04 4.26 -3.98
C ASP A 23 -4.61 4.20 -4.52
N ILE A 24 -3.85 3.15 -4.19
CA ILE A 24 -2.48 2.94 -4.69
C ILE A 24 -2.48 2.76 -6.20
N LYS A 25 -3.36 1.91 -6.75
CA LYS A 25 -3.51 1.74 -8.19
C LYS A 25 -3.78 3.06 -8.90
N ASN A 26 -4.72 3.86 -8.39
CA ASN A 26 -5.05 5.14 -9.02
C ASN A 26 -3.85 6.08 -9.00
N LYS A 27 -3.08 6.09 -7.90
CA LYS A 27 -1.84 6.86 -7.83
C LYS A 27 -0.77 6.33 -8.79
N ALA A 28 -0.64 5.01 -8.91
CA ALA A 28 0.28 4.39 -9.86
C ALA A 28 -0.07 4.75 -11.31
N LYS A 29 -1.37 4.84 -11.64
CA LYS A 29 -1.84 5.31 -12.96
C LYS A 29 -1.52 6.79 -13.21
N GLU A 30 -1.62 7.65 -12.18
CA GLU A 30 -1.23 9.06 -12.29
C GLU A 30 0.27 9.21 -12.55
N ILE A 31 1.12 8.37 -11.95
CA ILE A 31 2.57 8.39 -12.12
C ILE A 31 2.96 7.80 -13.49
N GLY A 32 2.29 6.72 -13.90
CA GLY A 32 2.63 5.99 -15.12
C GLY A 32 3.58 4.82 -14.86
N LEU A 33 3.40 3.74 -15.63
CA LEU A 33 4.15 2.50 -15.46
C LEU A 33 5.65 2.65 -15.79
N ASP A 34 6.00 3.46 -16.78
CA ASP A 34 7.40 3.66 -17.19
C ASP A 34 8.20 4.44 -16.13
N ASP A 35 7.57 5.43 -15.50
CA ASP A 35 8.17 6.17 -14.39
C ASP A 35 8.33 5.27 -13.17
N ILE A 36 7.33 4.44 -12.85
CA ILE A 36 7.43 3.44 -11.77
C ILE A 36 8.58 2.49 -12.04
N ARG A 37 8.71 1.97 -13.27
CA ARG A 37 9.82 1.09 -13.66
C ARG A 37 11.16 1.77 -13.44
N THR A 38 11.31 3.02 -13.90
CA THR A 38 12.54 3.81 -13.73
C THR A 38 12.91 3.97 -12.25
N LEU A 39 11.92 4.23 -11.38
CA LEU A 39 12.13 4.35 -9.94
C LEU A 39 12.59 3.03 -9.32
N VAL A 40 11.93 1.92 -9.65
CA VAL A 40 12.28 0.58 -9.17
C VAL A 40 13.68 0.17 -9.64
N GLU A 41 14.02 0.42 -10.89
CA GLU A 41 15.34 0.13 -11.46
C GLU A 41 16.44 0.96 -10.79
N ALA A 42 16.16 2.22 -10.47
CA ALA A 42 17.06 3.08 -9.71
C ALA A 42 17.09 2.78 -8.20
N GLY A 43 16.30 1.83 -7.72
CA GLY A 43 16.18 1.50 -6.29
C GLY A 43 15.58 2.63 -5.43
N ARG A 44 14.88 3.58 -6.05
CA ARG A 44 14.26 4.72 -5.36
C ARG A 44 12.92 4.30 -4.75
N SER A 45 12.70 4.68 -3.50
CA SER A 45 11.46 4.34 -2.80
C SER A 45 10.25 5.07 -3.38
N ILE A 46 9.29 4.32 -3.89
CA ILE A 46 8.01 4.88 -4.32
C ILE A 46 7.19 5.33 -3.10
N THR A 47 7.28 4.60 -1.98
CA THR A 47 6.59 4.93 -0.73
C THR A 47 7.03 6.29 -0.18
N GLU A 48 8.34 6.53 -0.06
CA GLU A 48 8.86 7.81 0.43
C GLU A 48 8.51 8.94 -0.52
N LEU A 49 8.68 8.76 -1.83
CA LEU A 49 8.32 9.77 -2.83
C LEU A 49 6.83 10.13 -2.77
N TYR A 50 5.95 9.14 -2.58
CA TYR A 50 4.54 9.39 -2.37
C TYR A 50 4.28 10.22 -1.12
N LEU A 51 4.88 9.83 0.00
CA LEU A 51 4.70 10.52 1.28
C LEU A 51 5.23 11.96 1.19
N GLU A 52 6.42 12.20 0.64
CA GLU A 52 6.96 13.53 0.41
C GLU A 52 6.05 14.40 -0.48
N GLY A 53 5.40 13.79 -1.47
CA GLY A 53 4.50 14.49 -2.40
C GLY A 53 3.10 14.82 -1.89
N ILE A 54 2.75 14.48 -0.63
CA ILE A 54 1.43 14.77 -0.05
C ILE A 54 1.51 15.70 1.17
N SER A 55 0.44 16.47 1.40
CA SER A 55 0.35 17.40 2.53
C SER A 55 0.40 16.69 3.89
N ALA A 56 0.80 17.43 4.93
CA ALA A 56 0.86 16.91 6.30
C ALA A 56 -0.50 16.35 6.78
N GLU A 57 -1.60 17.04 6.46
CA GLU A 57 -2.96 16.56 6.77
C GLU A 57 -3.26 15.22 6.09
N LYS A 58 -2.89 15.08 4.82
CA LYS A 58 -3.09 13.83 4.06
C LYS A 58 -2.19 12.71 4.59
N LYS A 59 -0.97 13.00 5.07
CA LYS A 59 -0.12 12.03 5.77
C LYS A 59 -0.80 11.51 7.04
N VAL A 60 -1.37 12.40 7.86
CA VAL A 60 -2.09 11.99 9.08
C VAL A 60 -3.27 11.08 8.73
N GLN A 61 -4.05 11.43 7.70
CA GLN A 61 -5.15 10.60 7.23
C GLN A 61 -4.67 9.22 6.76
N LYS A 62 -3.64 9.16 5.90
CA LYS A 62 -3.09 7.91 5.37
C LYS A 62 -2.50 7.02 6.46
N ARG A 63 -1.87 7.61 7.47
CA ARG A 63 -1.38 6.90 8.66
C ARG A 63 -2.52 6.26 9.44
N ARG A 64 -3.63 6.98 9.68
CA ARG A 64 -4.81 6.42 10.36
C ARG A 64 -5.41 5.25 9.59
N GLU A 65 -5.50 5.36 8.27
CA GLU A 65 -5.96 4.27 7.39
C GLU A 65 -5.04 3.04 7.49
N ALA A 66 -3.72 3.26 7.46
CA ALA A 66 -2.74 2.18 7.59
C ALA A 66 -2.76 1.50 8.97
N ILE A 67 -2.95 2.27 10.06
CA ILE A 67 -3.16 1.73 11.41
C ILE A 67 -4.41 0.85 11.46
N ALA A 68 -5.51 1.29 10.84
CA ALA A 68 -6.73 0.50 10.78
C ALA A 68 -6.52 -0.83 10.04
N LEU A 69 -5.83 -0.82 8.90
CA LEU A 69 -5.45 -2.04 8.16
C LEU A 69 -4.64 -3.00 9.04
N LEU A 70 -3.65 -2.48 9.79
CA LEU A 70 -2.83 -3.27 10.69
C LEU A 70 -3.66 -3.89 11.83
N GLN A 71 -4.63 -3.16 12.39
CA GLN A 71 -5.56 -3.69 13.40
C GLN A 71 -6.41 -4.87 12.85
N PHE A 72 -6.69 -4.87 11.54
CA PHE A 72 -7.32 -6.00 10.84
C PHE A 72 -6.33 -7.08 10.38
N ARG A 73 -5.07 -7.02 10.84
CA ARG A 73 -3.98 -7.94 10.45
C ARG A 73 -3.77 -8.01 8.93
N VAL A 74 -3.92 -6.87 8.25
CA VAL A 74 -3.47 -6.70 6.87
C VAL A 74 -2.01 -6.29 6.92
N THR A 75 -1.14 -7.07 6.28
CA THR A 75 0.29 -6.76 6.16
C THR A 75 0.54 -5.89 4.92
N PRO A 76 1.70 -5.20 4.83
CA PRO A 76 2.11 -4.53 3.59
C PRO A 76 2.14 -5.47 2.40
N GLU A 77 2.58 -6.72 2.59
CA GLU A 77 2.59 -7.76 1.56
C GLU A 77 1.19 -8.05 1.01
N MET A 78 0.21 -8.30 1.89
CA MET A 78 -1.19 -8.50 1.47
C MET A 78 -1.76 -7.30 0.71
N LEU A 79 -1.38 -6.07 1.11
CA LEU A 79 -1.78 -4.86 0.40
C LEU A 79 -1.18 -4.83 -1.01
N TRP A 80 0.10 -5.15 -1.14
CA TRP A 80 0.78 -5.17 -2.43
C TRP A 80 0.28 -6.29 -3.35
N GLU A 81 -0.04 -7.47 -2.82
CA GLU A 81 -0.70 -8.55 -3.57
C GLU A 81 -2.03 -8.07 -4.16
N GLU A 82 -2.86 -7.39 -3.37
CA GLU A 82 -4.13 -6.84 -3.85
C GLU A 82 -3.93 -5.70 -4.86
N VAL A 83 -2.88 -4.87 -4.71
CA VAL A 83 -2.51 -3.87 -5.72
C VAL A 83 -2.16 -4.52 -7.05
N ILE A 84 -1.31 -5.55 -7.04
CA ILE A 84 -0.91 -6.29 -8.25
C ILE A 84 -2.13 -6.98 -8.88
N LYS A 85 -3.03 -7.54 -8.07
CA LYS A 85 -4.28 -8.13 -8.56
C LYS A 85 -5.16 -7.11 -9.29
N GLN A 86 -5.20 -5.86 -8.81
CA GLN A 86 -5.97 -4.78 -9.44
C GLN A 86 -5.23 -4.08 -10.59
N MET A 87 -3.90 -4.23 -10.69
CA MET A 87 -3.04 -3.67 -11.72
C MET A 87 -1.92 -4.66 -12.09
N PRO A 88 -2.24 -5.73 -12.84
CA PRO A 88 -1.32 -6.83 -13.12
C PRO A 88 -0.05 -6.41 -13.86
N GLU A 89 -0.08 -5.27 -14.54
CA GLU A 89 1.06 -4.69 -15.27
C GLU A 89 2.21 -4.28 -14.35
N LEU A 90 1.97 -4.14 -13.04
CA LEU A 90 3.02 -3.92 -12.05
C LEU A 90 3.83 -5.18 -11.76
N ALA A 91 3.25 -6.37 -11.93
CA ALA A 91 3.93 -7.64 -11.64
C ALA A 91 5.28 -7.78 -12.36
N PRO A 92 5.38 -7.62 -13.69
CA PRO A 92 6.66 -7.75 -14.40
C PRO A 92 7.68 -6.66 -14.06
N ILE A 93 7.25 -5.51 -13.48
CA ILE A 93 8.18 -4.46 -13.02
C ILE A 93 8.84 -4.86 -11.70
N LEU A 94 8.10 -5.58 -10.86
CA LEU A 94 8.52 -5.98 -9.51
C LEU A 94 9.14 -7.38 -9.48
N GLU A 95 9.08 -8.13 -10.57
CA GLU A 95 9.66 -9.47 -10.68
C GLU A 95 11.17 -9.46 -10.38
N GLY A 96 11.60 -10.32 -9.47
CA GLY A 96 13.00 -10.38 -9.01
C GLY A 96 13.45 -9.18 -8.16
N LYS A 97 12.52 -8.32 -7.72
CA LYS A 97 12.79 -7.13 -6.88
C LYS A 97 12.42 -7.37 -5.41
N ASP A 98 12.61 -8.59 -4.91
CA ASP A 98 12.19 -9.00 -3.55
C ASP A 98 12.79 -8.11 -2.44
N ASP A 99 14.07 -7.80 -2.54
CA ASP A 99 14.75 -6.96 -1.54
C ASP A 99 14.25 -5.51 -1.57
N TYR A 100 13.96 -5.00 -2.78
CA TYR A 100 13.32 -3.69 -2.95
C TYR A 100 11.94 -3.68 -2.28
N LEU A 101 11.09 -4.69 -2.55
CA LEU A 101 9.76 -4.81 -1.94
C LEU A 101 9.82 -4.91 -0.42
N LYS A 102 10.72 -5.75 0.12
CA LYS A 102 10.95 -5.83 1.57
C LYS A 102 11.34 -4.48 2.15
N SER A 103 12.13 -3.67 1.43
CA SER A 103 12.48 -2.33 1.87
C SER A 103 11.26 -1.39 1.89
N GLU A 104 10.37 -1.49 0.90
CA GLU A 104 9.14 -0.70 0.83
C GLU A 104 8.19 -1.09 1.97
N PHE A 105 8.08 -2.38 2.29
CA PHE A 105 7.25 -2.87 3.39
C PHE A 105 7.71 -2.31 4.74
N LYS A 106 9.03 -2.30 4.99
CA LYS A 106 9.62 -1.71 6.20
C LYS A 106 9.33 -0.21 6.31
N LYS A 107 9.35 0.53 5.20
CA LYS A 107 9.01 1.96 5.20
C LYS A 107 7.54 2.19 5.51
N ILE A 108 6.63 1.38 4.95
CA ILE A 108 5.22 1.41 5.30
C ILE A 108 5.04 1.14 6.80
N GLU A 109 5.70 0.13 7.35
CA GLU A 109 5.66 -0.19 8.78
C GLU A 109 6.17 0.96 9.66
N ALA A 110 7.30 1.56 9.30
CA ALA A 110 7.87 2.71 10.01
C ALA A 110 6.92 3.93 9.96
N PHE A 111 6.32 4.18 8.79
CA PHE A 111 5.30 5.19 8.62
C PHE A 111 4.05 4.91 9.48
N VAL A 112 3.63 3.65 9.65
CA VAL A 112 2.52 3.33 10.56
C VAL A 112 2.90 3.62 12.02
N LYS A 113 4.15 3.30 12.42
CA LYS A 113 4.64 3.45 13.80
C LYS A 113 4.95 4.87 14.24
N GLY A 114 5.20 5.81 13.32
CA GLY A 114 5.64 7.17 13.71
C GLY A 114 7.12 7.36 13.72
N GLU A 115 7.84 6.47 13.06
CA GLU A 115 9.29 6.51 12.93
C GLU A 115 9.74 7.32 11.69
N GLN A 116 8.77 7.81 10.90
CA GLN A 116 8.93 8.64 9.70
C GLN A 116 7.95 9.81 9.71
#